data_AF-A0A6P0JTC8-F1
#
_entry.id   AF-A0A6P0JTC8-F1
#
_cell.length_a   1.000
_cell.length_b   1.000
_cell.length_c   1.000
_cell.angle_alpha   90.00
_cell.angle_beta   90.00
_cell.angle_gamma   90.00
#
_symmetry.space_group_name_H-M   'P 1'
#
loop_
_entity.id
_entity.type
_entity.pdbx_description
1 polymer ?
#
loop_
_entity_poly.entity_id
_entity_poly.type
_entity_poly.pdbx_seq_one_letter_code
_entity_poly.pdbx_strand_id
1 'polypeptide(L)' 'MNEFWANVLRYCRYFITFTLGIFFALFGWVKPLLKNPATAIALVGILLSGTVFVLLTLRAMLGLPTV' A
#
# COMPACT_ATOMS: atom_id res chain seq x y z
N MET A 1 28.98 -2.62 24.54
CA MET A 1 28.62 -2.64 23.10
C MET A 1 27.55 -3.67 22.75
N ASN A 2 27.48 -4.83 23.42
CA ASN A 2 26.47 -5.86 23.13
C ASN A 2 25.02 -5.40 23.34
N GLU A 3 24.74 -4.58 24.36
CA GLU A 3 23.38 -4.06 24.61
C GLU A 3 22.88 -3.08 23.55
N PHE A 4 23.79 -2.30 22.94
CA PHE A 4 23.42 -1.37 21.87
C PHE A 4 22.87 -2.13 20.65
N TRP A 5 23.62 -3.13 20.18
CA TRP A 5 23.19 -3.96 19.04
C TRP A 5 21.96 -4.80 19.35
N ALA A 6 21.83 -5.32 20.58
CA ALA A 6 20.64 -6.04 21.01
C ALA A 6 19.38 -5.14 20.96
N ASN A 7 19.49 -3.88 21.40
CA ASN A 7 18.39 -2.92 21.32
C ASN A 7 18.05 -2.55 19.88
N VAL A 8 19.04 -2.28 19.02
CA VAL A 8 18.83 -1.98 17.60
C VAL A 8 18.10 -3.12 16.88
N LEU A 9 18.53 -4.37 17.09
CA LEU A 9 17.89 -5.54 16.49
C LEU A 9 16.45 -5.74 16.97
N ARG A 10 16.13 -5.29 18.19
CA ARG A 10 14.77 -5.33 18.73
C ARG A 10 13.82 -4.45 17.92
N TYR A 11 14.26 -3.24 17.54
CA TYR A 11 13.48 -2.35 16.68
C TYR A 11 13.25 -2.95 15.29
N CYS A 12 14.26 -3.57 14.68
CA CYS A 12 14.07 -4.28 13.41
C CYS A 12 13.01 -5.37 13.53
N ARG A 13 13.05 -6.16 14.60
CA ARG A 13 12.05 -7.20 14.86
C ARG A 13 10.65 -6.61 15.04
N TYR A 14 10.51 -5.54 15.83
CA TYR A 14 9.23 -4.86 16.01
C TYR A 14 8.71 -4.28 14.69
N PHE A 15 9.58 -3.70 13.87
CA PHE A 15 9.21 -3.16 12.58
C PHE A 15 8.64 -4.25 11.65
N ILE A 16 9.28 -5.43 11.61
CA ILE A 16 8.80 -6.57 10.83
C ILE A 16 7.42 -7.01 11.35
N THR A 17 7.27 -7.24 12.66
CA THR A 17 6.00 -7.70 13.24
C THR A 17 4.88 -6.69 13.02
N PHE A 18 5.15 -5.40 13.22
CA PHE A 18 4.21 -4.32 12.98
C PHE A 18 3.77 -4.25 11.51
N THR A 19 4.74 -4.25 10.60
CA THR A 19 4.49 -4.18 9.16
C THR A 19 3.67 -5.38 8.69
N LEU A 20 4.05 -6.60 9.10
CA LEU A 20 3.28 -7.81 8.80
C LEU A 20 1.87 -7.77 9.39
N GLY A 21 1.71 -7.26 10.61
CA GLY A 21 0.41 -7.08 11.25
C GLY A 21 -0.50 -6.13 10.47
N ILE A 22 0.05 -5.02 9.96
CA ILE A 22 -0.69 -4.08 9.10
C ILE A 22 -1.14 -4.75 7.82
N PHE A 23 -0.23 -5.44 7.12
CA PHE A 23 -0.59 -6.15 5.89
C PHE A 23 -1.64 -7.22 6.15
N PHE A 24 -1.50 -7.99 7.23
CA PHE A 24 -2.49 -9.00 7.61
C PHE A 24 -3.88 -8.38 7.84
N ALA A 25 -3.96 -7.27 8.57
CA ALA A 25 -5.22 -6.55 8.80
C ALA A 25 -5.81 -6.00 7.48
N LEU A 26 -4.99 -5.35 6.66
CA LEU A 26 -5.40 -4.83 5.34
C LEU A 26 -5.96 -5.93 4.45
N PHE A 27 -5.24 -7.04 4.27
CA PHE A 27 -5.70 -8.16 3.45
C PHE A 27 -6.94 -8.84 4.05
N GLY A 28 -7.06 -8.88 5.39
CA GLY A 28 -8.27 -9.36 6.05
C GLY A 28 -9.52 -8.58 5.63
N TRP A 29 -9.40 -7.26 5.49
CA TRP A 29 -10.50 -6.36 5.10
C TRP A 29 -10.74 -6.35 3.58
N VAL A 30 -9.69 -6.49 2.78
CA VAL A 30 -9.78 -6.53 1.30
C VAL A 30 -10.33 -7.86 0.79
N LYS A 31 -9.97 -8.98 1.42
CA LYS A 31 -10.41 -10.33 1.01
C LYS A 31 -11.93 -10.48 0.80
N PRO A 32 -12.83 -9.99 1.69
CA PRO A 32 -14.27 -10.10 1.46
C PRO A 32 -14.76 -9.28 0.25
N LEU A 33 -14.13 -8.14 -0.06
CA LEU A 33 -14.48 -7.31 -1.22
C LEU A 33 -14.19 -8.02 -2.55
N LEU A 34 -13.26 -8.96 -2.57
CA LEU A 34 -12.94 -9.77 -3.75
C LEU A 34 -13.91 -10.94 -3.97
N LYS A 35 -14.80 -11.25 -3.01
CA LYS A 35 -15.74 -12.38 -3.13
C LYS A 35 -16.93 -12.08 -4.04
N ASN A 36 -17.33 -10.82 -4.15
CA ASN A 36 -18.40 -10.40 -5.04
C ASN A 36 -17.78 -9.74 -6.29
N PRO A 37 -18.11 -10.20 -7.51
CA PRO A 37 -17.50 -9.69 -8.73
C PRO A 37 -17.72 -8.18 -8.91
N ALA A 38 -18.87 -7.64 -8.51
CA ALA A 38 -19.16 -6.21 -8.63
C ALA A 38 -18.24 -5.36 -7.73
N THR A 39 -18.06 -5.76 -6.47
CA THR A 39 -17.17 -5.05 -5.53
C THR A 39 -15.70 -5.23 -5.89
N ALA A 40 -15.33 -6.38 -6.46
CA ALA A 40 -13.98 -6.61 -6.97
C ALA A 40 -13.65 -5.67 -8.14
N ILE A 41 -14.56 -5.54 -9.11
CA ILE A 41 -14.41 -4.61 -10.24
C ILE A 41 -14.35 -3.17 -9.74
N ALA A 42 -15.22 -2.78 -8.79
CA ALA A 42 -15.21 -1.44 -8.21
C ALA A 42 -13.87 -1.14 -7.50
N LEU A 43 -13.33 -2.09 -6.73
CA LEU A 43 -12.05 -1.96 -6.05
C LEU A 43 -10.91 -1.71 -7.04
N VAL A 44 -10.82 -2.54 -8.10
CA VAL A 44 -9.80 -2.40 -9.14
C VAL A 44 -9.98 -1.10 -9.92
N GLY A 45 -11.22 -0.73 -10.24
CA GLY A 45 -11.55 0.51 -10.94
C GLY A 45 -11.11 1.75 -10.16
N ILE A 46 -11.35 1.79 -8.84
CA ILE A 46 -10.88 2.88 -7.98
C ILE A 46 -9.35 2.95 -7.94
N LEU A 47 -8.69 1.79 -7.83
CA LEU A 47 -7.23 1.72 -7.77
C LEU A 47 -6.58 2.22 -9.07
N LEU A 48 -7.09 1.78 -10.22
CA LEU A 48 -6.61 2.20 -11.53
C LEU A 48 -6.92 3.68 -11.80
N SER A 49 -8.17 4.10 -11.59
CA SER A 49 -8.57 5.49 -11.84
C SER A 49 -7.85 6.48 -10.92
N GLY A 50 -7.69 6.16 -9.64
CA GLY A 50 -6.93 6.98 -8.70
C GLY A 50 -5.46 7.10 -9.11
N THR A 51 -4.84 5.99 -9.52
CA THR A 51 -3.45 5.99 -10.00
C THR A 51 -3.31 6.84 -11.27
N VAL A 52 -4.19 6.63 -12.26
CA VAL A 52 -4.20 7.42 -13.50
C VAL A 52 -4.44 8.90 -13.21
N PHE A 53 -5.38 9.22 -12.32
CA PHE A 53 -5.66 10.60 -11.91
C PHE A 53 -4.43 11.29 -11.32
N VAL A 54 -3.72 10.62 -10.41
CA VAL A 54 -2.48 11.16 -9.82
C VAL A 54 -1.41 11.32 -10.89
N LEU A 55 -1.23 10.33 -11.77
CA LEU A 55 -0.25 10.39 -12.86
C LEU A 55 -0.53 11.55 -13.82
N LEU A 56 -1.77 11.72 -14.27
CA LEU A 56 -2.16 12.82 -15.14
C LEU A 56 -1.92 14.18 -14.47
N THR A 57 -2.27 14.29 -13.18
CA THR A 57 -2.03 15.51 -12.40
C THR A 57 -0.54 15.84 -12.33
N LEU A 58 0.31 14.85 -11.99
CA LEU A 58 1.76 15.05 -11.96
C LEU A 58 2.32 15.44 -13.33
N ARG A 59 1.86 14.80 -14.41
CA ARG A 59 2.32 15.13 -15.77
C ARG A 59 1.95 16.55 -16.16
N ALA A 60 0.74 17.00 -15.82
CA ALA A 60 0.31 18.37 -16.02
C ALA A 60 1.19 19.37 -15.23
N MET A 61 1.49 19.07 -13.96
CA MET A 61 2.37 19.89 -13.13
C MET A 61 3.81 19.96 -13.66
N LEU A 62 4.29 18.89 -14.28
CA LEU A 62 5.64 18.79 -14.85
C LEU A 62 5.72 19.29 -16.31
N GLY A 63 4.61 19.76 -16.89
CA GLY A 63 4.58 20.25 -18.28
C GLY A 63 4.88 19.17 -19.33
N LEU A 64 4.66 17.89 -18.99
CA LEU A 64 4.92 16.77 -19.90
C LEU A 64 3.79 16.64 -20.94
N PRO A 65 4.12 16.27 -22.20
CA PRO A 65 3.11 16.07 -23.22
C PRO A 65 2.15 14.92 -22.85
N THR A 66 0.88 15.09 -23.17
CA THR A 66 -0.12 14.02 -23.12
C THR A 66 0.30 12.90 -24.07
N VAL A 67 0.20 11.64 -23.62
CA VAL A 67 0.46 10.48 -24.50
C VAL A 67 -0.58 10.46 -25.61
#